data_AF-A0A963UHX1-F1
#
_entry.id   AF-A0A963UHX1-F1
#
_cell.length_a   1.000
_cell.length_b   1.000
_cell.length_c   1.000
_cell.angle_alpha   90.00
_cell.angle_beta   90.00
_cell.angle_gamma   90.00
#
_symmetry.space_group_name_H-M   'P 1'
#
loop_
_entity.id
_entity.type
_entity.pdbx_description
1 polymer ?
#
loop_
_entity_poly.entity_id
_entity_poly.type
_entity_poly.pdbx_seq_one_letter_code
_entity_poly.pdbx_strand_id
1 'polypeptide(L)' 'MARPRIALIGAGQIGGTLAHLAAIKELGDVVLFDIAEGTPQGKALDIAQSGPVEGFDAALKGANSYEDIAGADVCI' A
#
# COMPACT_ATOMS: atom_id res chain seq x y z
N MET A 1 -6.63 -18.80 -2.45
CA MET A 1 -5.22 -18.51 -2.10
C MET A 1 -5.19 -17.14 -1.45
N ALA A 2 -4.25 -16.90 -0.53
CA ALA A 2 -4.06 -15.55 0.01
C ALA A 2 -3.59 -14.60 -1.12
N ARG A 3 -4.00 -13.33 -1.08
CA ARG A 3 -3.50 -12.31 -2.01
C ARG A 3 -2.00 -12.07 -1.77
N PRO A 4 -1.21 -11.74 -2.80
CA PRO A 4 0.15 -11.29 -2.61
C PRO A 4 0.19 -10.05 -1.72
N ARG A 5 1.24 -9.92 -0.90
CA ARG A 5 1.45 -8.76 -0.04
C ARG A 5 2.65 -7.95 -0.55
N ILE A 6 2.41 -6.69 -0.86
CA ILE A 6 3.42 -5.76 -1.39
C ILE A 6 3.74 -4.73 -0.31
N ALA A 7 5.00 -4.67 0.12
CA ALA A 7 5.49 -3.66 1.03
C ALA A 7 6.25 -2.57 0.27
N LEU A 8 5.89 -1.31 0.51
CA LEU A 8 6.52 -0.14 -0.10
C LEU A 8 7.23 0.66 0.99
N ILE A 9 8.56 0.58 1.02
CA ILE A 9 9.43 1.21 2.02
C ILE A 9 9.75 2.64 1.57
N GLY A 10 8.87 3.55 1.95
CA GLY A 10 8.87 4.96 1.57
C GLY A 10 7.51 5.33 0.95
N ALA A 11 6.77 6.22 1.61
CA ALA A 11 5.48 6.73 1.17
C ALA A 11 5.60 8.11 0.50
N GLY A 12 6.75 8.39 -0.12
CA GLY A 12 6.99 9.59 -0.93
C GLY A 12 6.19 9.61 -2.24
N GLN A 13 6.61 10.43 -3.20
CA GLN A 13 5.89 10.56 -4.47
C GLN A 13 5.87 9.23 -5.24
N ILE A 14 7.01 8.56 -5.36
CA ILE A 14 7.11 7.29 -6.08
C ILE A 14 6.36 6.19 -5.33
N GLY A 15 6.55 6.07 -4.01
CA GLY A 15 5.84 5.07 -3.20
C GLY A 15 4.32 5.18 -3.28
N GLY A 16 3.78 6.40 -3.23
CA GLY A 16 2.34 6.63 -3.45
C GLY A 16 1.87 6.20 -4.84
N THR A 17 2.63 6.52 -5.89
CA THR A 17 2.32 6.09 -7.25
C THR A 17 2.39 4.57 -7.41
N LEU A 18 3.39 3.91 -6.79
CA LEU A 18 3.50 2.46 -6.78
C LEU A 18 2.30 1.80 -6.08
N ALA A 19 1.88 2.33 -4.92
CA ALA A 19 0.69 1.85 -4.21
C ALA A 19 -0.57 1.98 -5.07
N HIS A 20 -0.74 3.11 -5.74
CA HIS A 20 -1.88 3.35 -6.61
C HIS A 20 -1.87 2.40 -7.82
N LEU A 21 -0.70 2.23 -8.48
CA LEU A 21 -0.55 1.30 -9.59
C LEU A 21 -0.78 -0.16 -9.18
N ALA A 22 -0.31 -0.56 -7.99
CA ALA A 22 -0.52 -1.91 -7.47
C ALA A 22 -2.01 -2.18 -7.20
N ALA A 23 -2.72 -1.20 -6.66
CA ALA A 23 -4.15 -1.28 -6.40
C ALA A 23 -4.98 -1.39 -7.70
N ILE A 24 -4.83 -0.45 -8.64
CA ILE A 24 -5.62 -0.45 -9.89
C ILE A 24 -5.30 -1.64 -10.83
N LYS A 25 -4.15 -2.29 -10.64
CA LYS A 25 -3.77 -3.51 -11.37
C LYS A 25 -4.09 -4.78 -10.61
N GLU A 26 -4.73 -4.67 -9.45
CA GLU A 26 -5.10 -5.79 -8.56
C GLU A 26 -3.95 -6.74 -8.25
N LEU A 27 -2.73 -6.19 -8.05
CA LEU A 27 -1.53 -7.00 -7.85
C LEU A 27 -1.46 -7.64 -6.45
N GLY A 28 -2.19 -7.10 -5.47
CA GLY A 28 -2.20 -7.60 -4.12
C GLY A 28 -2.55 -6.54 -3.08
N ASP A 29 -2.46 -6.93 -1.81
CA ASP A 29 -2.62 -6.05 -0.67
C ASP A 29 -1.34 -5.23 -0.46
N VAL A 30 -1.48 -3.95 -0.10
CA VAL A 30 -0.36 -2.99 -0.06
C VAL A 30 -0.15 -2.47 1.36
N VAL A 31 1.11 -2.49 1.81
CA VAL A 31 1.56 -1.80 3.02
C VAL A 31 2.51 -0.67 2.61
N LEU A 32 2.09 0.58 2.83
CA LEU A 32 2.95 1.76 2.72
C LEU A 32 3.65 1.96 4.06
N PHE A 33 4.97 1.84 4.09
CA PHE A 33 5.80 2.16 5.24
C PHE A 33 6.47 3.52 5.03
N ASP A 34 6.56 4.33 6.08
CA ASP A 34 7.45 5.49 6.12
C ASP A 34 7.87 5.77 7.57
N ILE A 35 8.94 6.54 7.77
CA ILE A 35 9.30 7.06 9.10
C ILE A 35 8.48 8.32 9.45
N ALA A 36 7.97 9.03 8.45
CA ALA A 36 7.08 10.17 8.64
C ALA A 36 5.68 9.67 9.03
N GLU A 37 5.28 9.88 10.28
CA GLU A 37 3.94 9.52 10.77
C GLU A 37 2.83 10.24 9.98
N GLY A 38 1.69 9.56 9.81
CA GLY A 38 0.50 10.08 9.16
C GLY A 38 0.54 10.05 7.63
N THR A 39 1.71 10.25 7.00
CA THR A 39 1.86 10.23 5.54
C THR A 39 1.49 8.88 4.90
N PRO A 40 2.04 7.73 5.33
CA PRO A 40 1.68 6.44 4.75
C PRO A 40 0.20 6.09 4.99
N GLN A 41 -0.36 6.45 6.15
CA GLN A 41 -1.77 6.21 6.49
C GLN A 41 -2.70 7.05 5.63
N GLY A 42 -2.40 8.33 5.46
CA GLY A 42 -3.18 9.24 4.63
C GLY A 42 -3.25 8.76 3.19
N LYS A 43 -2.09 8.40 2.60
CA LYS A 43 -2.03 7.88 1.22
C LYS A 43 -2.71 6.53 1.07
N ALA A 44 -2.55 5.62 2.03
CA ALA A 44 -3.22 4.33 2.00
C ALA A 44 -4.75 4.48 2.02
N LEU A 45 -5.27 5.38 2.88
CA LEU A 45 -6.70 5.66 2.97
C LEU A 45 -7.23 6.34 1.70
N ASP A 46 -6.51 7.34 1.18
CA ASP A 46 -6.87 8.06 -0.05
C ASP A 46 -6.99 7.10 -1.24
N ILE A 47 -6.01 6.21 -1.43
CA ILE A 47 -6.06 5.19 -2.48
C ILE A 47 -7.21 4.21 -2.21
N ALA A 48 -7.40 3.72 -0.97
CA ALA A 48 -8.51 2.81 -0.68
C ALA A 48 -9.88 3.43 -1.01
N GLN A 49 -10.03 4.76 -0.83
CA GLN A 49 -11.24 5.50 -1.18
C GLN A 49 -11.44 5.68 -2.69
N SER A 50 -10.40 5.56 -3.51
CA SER A 50 -10.55 5.50 -4.98
C SER A 50 -11.05 4.13 -5.47
N GLY A 51 -10.91 3.09 -4.65
CA GLY A 51 -11.30 1.70 -4.96
C GLY A 51 -12.71 1.55 -5.54
N PRO A 52 -13.77 2.10 -4.94
CA PRO A 52 -15.13 1.99 -5.48
C PRO A 52 -15.31 2.61 -6.88
N VAL A 53 -14.50 3.61 -7.23
CA VAL A 53 -14.55 4.27 -8.55
C VAL A 53 -13.77 3.46 -9.57
N GLU A 54 -12.58 2.99 -9.21
CA GLU A 54 -11.68 2.25 -10.10
C GLU A 54 -12.03 0.74 -10.20
N GLY A 55 -12.83 0.23 -9.26
CA GLY A 55 -13.32 -1.15 -9.25
C GLY A 55 -12.30 -2.20 -8.80
N PHE A 56 -11.28 -1.82 -8.03
CA PHE A 56 -10.30 -2.77 -7.49
C PHE A 56 -10.66 -3.24 -6.08
N ASP A 57 -10.25 -4.47 -5.75
CA ASP A 57 -10.28 -5.00 -4.39
C ASP A 57 -8.86 -5.19 -3.85
N ALA A 58 -8.40 -4.29 -2.97
CA ALA A 58 -7.09 -4.40 -2.31
C ALA A 58 -7.16 -3.84 -0.89
N ALA A 59 -6.55 -4.53 0.08
CA ALA A 59 -6.34 -3.96 1.40
C ALA A 59 -5.12 -3.03 1.38
N LEU A 60 -5.31 -1.78 1.80
CA LEU A 60 -4.23 -0.80 1.94
C LEU A 60 -4.02 -0.43 3.40
N LYS A 61 -2.76 -0.47 3.85
CA LYS A 61 -2.36 -0.09 5.21
C LYS A 61 -1.19 0.88 5.16
N GLY A 62 -1.26 1.95 5.94
CA GLY A 62 -0.10 2.76 6.29
C GLY A 62 0.56 2.26 7.57
N ALA A 63 1.89 2.24 7.61
CA ALA A 63 2.68 1.74 8.73
C ALA A 63 3.92 2.61 8.99
N ASN A 64 4.40 2.56 10.24
CA ASN A 64 5.68 3.16 10.65
C ASN A 64 6.58 2.14 11.37
N SER A 65 6.16 0.88 11.45
CA SER A 65 6.90 -0.23 12.06
C SER A 65 7.16 -1.33 11.04
N TYR A 66 8.35 -1.91 11.05
CA TYR A 66 8.72 -2.99 10.13
C TYR A 66 7.97 -4.31 10.42
N GLU A 67 7.39 -4.47 11.61
CA GLU A 67 6.55 -5.63 11.90
C GLU A 67 5.32 -5.71 10.97
N ASP A 68 4.84 -4.55 10.49
CA ASP A 68 3.70 -4.46 9.60
C ASP A 68 3.98 -4.89 8.16
N ILE A 69 5.26 -5.05 7.78
CA ILE A 69 5.64 -5.56 6.46
C ILE A 69 5.97 -7.07 6.47
N ALA A 70 5.78 -7.74 7.61
CA ALA A 70 6.07 -9.16 7.74
C ALA A 70 5.30 -10.00 6.70
N GLY A 71 6.03 -10.91 6.04
CA GLY A 71 5.47 -11.81 5.04
C GLY A 71 5.12 -11.14 3.71
N ALA A 72 5.71 -9.99 3.39
CA ALA A 72 5.61 -9.41 2.05
C ALA A 72 6.28 -10.32 1.01
N ASP A 73 5.58 -10.56 -0.10
CA ASP A 73 6.08 -11.29 -1.27
C ASP A 73 7.03 -10.43 -2.10
N VAL A 74 6.79 -9.11 -2.11
CA VAL A 74 7.61 -8.10 -2.80
C VAL A 74 7.82 -6.90 -1.88
N CYS A 75 9.06 -6.43 -1.79
CA CYS A 75 9.43 -5.18 -1.12
C CYS A 75 10.05 -4.22 -2.14
N ILE A 76 9.58 -2.98 -2.18
CA ILE A 76 10.11 -1.90 -3.04
C ILE A 76 10.48 -0.70 -2.18
#